data_AF-Q2SKM5-F1
#
_entry.id   AF-Q2SKM5-F1
#
_cell.length_a   1.000
_cell.length_b   1.000
_cell.length_c   1.000
_cell.angle_alpha   90.00
_cell.angle_beta   90.00
_cell.angle_gamma   90.00
#
_symmetry.space_group_name_H-M   'P 1'
#
loop_
_entity.id
_entity.type
_entity.pdbx_description
1 polymer ?
#
loop_
_entity_poly.entity_id
_entity_poly.type
_entity_poly.pdbx_seq_one_letter_code
_entity_poly.pdbx_strand_id
1 'polypeptide(L)'
;MSYSEHYIDSHHFTYGASHFRGGQLPSIKSLLNKQLVRVRGYQKFIPEYPQVRCLPLEFFYTCYHCICAMDAKLFEDITNRGSRSLAWASWLALVTPYPESYMLQQLEQIIEKNSDYSDFYILTMAIRRLEEQTPECQETADMFSEYGSFITLLPRIKIPLRPSPTEHYFKQRRHRAETIANIYKNKGTDTAIAYIKSLPVQEEDMDYKEWLRLQALREEHQHKNSSFLAKLLHHTT
;
A
#
# COMPACT_ATOMS: atom_id res chain seq x y z
N MET A 1 20.31 -9.97 11.56
CA MET A 1 19.29 -9.23 10.80
C MET A 1 18.37 -8.59 11.82
N SER A 2 18.43 -7.27 11.96
CA SER A 2 17.41 -6.53 12.73
C SER A 2 16.08 -6.73 12.01
N TYR A 3 15.07 -7.25 12.70
CA TYR A 3 13.71 -7.29 12.16
C TYR A 3 13.22 -5.85 12.16
N SER A 4 13.43 -5.14 11.05
CA SER A 4 12.91 -3.79 10.91
C SER A 4 11.39 -3.82 10.98
N GLU A 5 10.83 -2.80 11.62
CA GLU A 5 9.41 -2.62 11.90
C GLU A 5 8.61 -2.31 10.62
N HIS A 6 8.60 -3.25 9.67
CA HIS A 6 7.99 -3.09 8.36
C HIS A 6 6.58 -3.68 8.31
N TYR A 7 5.90 -3.59 7.17
CA TYR A 7 4.56 -4.15 6.99
C TYR A 7 4.57 -5.42 6.14
N ILE A 8 3.84 -6.45 6.60
CA ILE A 8 3.59 -7.68 5.82
C ILE A 8 2.91 -7.34 4.49
N ASP A 9 2.06 -6.32 4.53
CA ASP A 9 1.17 -5.94 3.44
C ASP A 9 1.84 -5.08 2.37
N SER A 10 3.12 -4.70 2.53
CA SER A 10 3.76 -3.77 1.60
C SER A 10 3.73 -4.24 0.14
N HIS A 11 3.75 -5.55 -0.13
CA HIS A 11 3.55 -6.10 -1.49
C HIS A 11 2.17 -5.78 -2.09
N HIS A 12 1.11 -5.68 -1.27
CA HIS A 12 -0.23 -5.30 -1.73
C HIS A 12 -0.22 -3.90 -2.35
N PHE A 13 0.63 -3.02 -1.83
CA PHE A 13 0.75 -1.63 -2.24
C PHE A 13 1.78 -1.39 -3.36
N THR A 14 2.49 -2.43 -3.81
CA THR A 14 3.41 -2.34 -4.96
C THR A 14 2.78 -2.76 -6.29
N TYR A 15 1.47 -3.05 -6.36
CA TYR A 15 0.82 -3.48 -7.60
C TYR A 15 1.04 -2.49 -8.76
N GLY A 16 1.01 -1.19 -8.46
CA GLY A 16 1.28 -0.11 -9.42
C GLY A 16 2.66 -0.18 -10.08
N ALA A 17 3.65 -0.77 -9.40
CA ALA A 17 5.03 -0.90 -9.90
C ALA A 17 5.13 -1.72 -11.19
N SER A 18 4.18 -2.63 -11.44
CA SER A 18 4.14 -3.45 -12.66
C SER A 18 3.96 -2.63 -13.94
N HIS A 19 3.43 -1.41 -13.84
CA HIS A 19 3.24 -0.49 -14.96
C HIS A 19 4.51 0.27 -15.37
N PHE A 20 5.56 0.25 -14.54
CA PHE A 20 6.79 0.99 -14.79
C PHE A 20 7.83 0.07 -15.45
N ARG A 21 8.18 0.38 -16.71
CA ARG A 21 9.22 -0.34 -17.48
C ARG A 21 10.60 0.35 -17.44
N GLY A 22 10.73 1.39 -16.63
CA GLY A 22 11.91 2.24 -16.51
C GLY A 22 11.45 3.68 -16.23
N GLY A 23 12.05 4.35 -15.25
CA GLY A 23 11.64 5.66 -14.75
C GLY A 23 11.95 6.83 -15.70
N GLN A 24 11.89 6.60 -17.02
CA GLN A 24 12.30 7.52 -18.09
C GLN A 24 11.16 8.43 -18.55
N LEU A 25 11.47 9.70 -18.87
CA LEU A 25 10.49 10.75 -19.18
C LEU A 25 9.43 10.34 -20.23
N PRO A 26 9.77 9.80 -21.42
CA PRO A 26 8.75 9.47 -22.43
C PRO A 26 7.73 8.44 -21.94
N SER A 27 8.20 7.44 -21.17
CA SER A 27 7.35 6.39 -20.60
C SER A 27 6.41 6.96 -19.53
N ILE A 28 6.93 7.83 -18.66
CA ILE A 28 6.14 8.48 -17.61
C ILE A 28 5.09 9.41 -18.21
N LYS A 29 5.47 10.26 -19.17
CA LYS A 29 4.55 11.17 -19.83
C LYS A 29 3.43 10.43 -20.57
N SER A 30 3.76 9.34 -21.28
CA SER A 30 2.79 8.48 -21.95
C SER A 30 1.81 7.83 -20.97
N LEU A 31 2.31 7.27 -19.87
CA LEU A 31 1.48 6.71 -18.81
C LEU A 31 0.56 7.77 -18.21
N LEU A 32 1.11 8.93 -17.81
CA LEU A 32 0.36 10.02 -17.20
C LEU A 32 -0.72 10.57 -18.12
N ASN A 33 -0.41 10.79 -19.40
CA ASN A 33 -1.40 11.23 -20.40
C ASN A 33 -2.55 10.21 -20.51
N LYS A 34 -2.22 8.92 -20.60
CA LYS A 34 -3.22 7.84 -20.66
C LYS A 34 -4.11 7.81 -19.42
N GLN A 35 -3.54 8.03 -18.24
CA GLN A 35 -4.32 8.07 -17.00
C GLN A 35 -5.18 9.34 -16.91
N LEU A 36 -4.67 10.52 -17.30
CA LEU A 36 -5.47 11.75 -17.33
C LEU A 36 -6.66 11.65 -18.28
N VAL A 37 -6.49 11.08 -19.47
CA VAL A 37 -7.60 10.85 -20.41
C VAL A 37 -8.70 10.00 -19.75
N ARG A 38 -8.32 8.95 -19.00
CA ARG A 38 -9.27 8.10 -18.27
C ARG A 38 -9.95 8.85 -17.12
N VAL A 39 -9.16 9.52 -16.28
CA VAL A 39 -9.67 10.24 -15.13
C VAL A 39 -10.65 11.34 -15.56
N ARG A 40 -10.30 12.16 -16.56
CA ARG A 40 -11.19 13.17 -17.14
C ARG A 40 -12.49 12.57 -17.70
N GLY A 41 -12.38 11.49 -18.47
CA GLY A 41 -13.54 10.85 -19.11
C GLY A 41 -14.52 10.20 -18.13
N TYR A 42 -14.03 9.78 -16.95
CA TYR A 42 -14.81 9.07 -15.94
C TYR A 42 -14.94 9.82 -14.60
N GLN A 43 -14.57 11.11 -14.57
CA GLN A 43 -14.48 11.91 -13.34
C GLN A 43 -15.77 11.93 -12.50
N LYS A 44 -16.94 11.84 -13.16
CA LYS A 44 -18.25 11.81 -12.48
C LYS A 44 -18.40 10.65 -11.48
N PHE A 45 -17.66 9.56 -11.67
CA PHE A 45 -17.68 8.38 -10.80
C PHE A 45 -16.64 8.46 -9.66
N ILE A 46 -15.77 9.47 -9.65
CA ILE A 46 -14.76 9.62 -8.58
C ILE A 46 -15.45 9.85 -7.22
N PRO A 47 -16.40 10.81 -7.07
CA PRO A 47 -17.05 11.04 -5.78
C PRO A 47 -17.89 9.85 -5.27
N GLU A 48 -18.26 8.92 -6.15
CA GLU A 48 -19.07 7.73 -5.81
C GLU A 48 -18.22 6.57 -5.27
N TYR A 49 -16.89 6.68 -5.32
CA TYR A 49 -15.98 5.69 -4.75
C TYR A 49 -16.06 5.71 -3.21
N PRO A 50 -16.10 4.54 -2.53
CA PRO A 50 -15.87 3.18 -3.05
C PRO A 50 -17.11 2.43 -3.54
N GLN A 51 -18.30 3.04 -3.50
CA GLN A 51 -19.56 2.33 -3.74
C GLN A 51 -19.76 2.00 -5.21
N VAL A 52 -19.22 2.85 -6.08
CA VAL A 52 -19.11 2.58 -7.51
C VAL A 52 -17.64 2.44 -7.89
N ARG A 53 -17.28 1.28 -8.45
CA ARG A 53 -15.93 0.99 -8.95
C ARG A 53 -15.96 0.96 -10.47
N CYS A 54 -15.33 1.96 -11.08
CA CYS A 54 -15.18 2.05 -12.52
C CYS A 54 -13.86 1.41 -12.97
N LEU A 55 -13.91 0.39 -13.83
CA LEU A 55 -12.72 -0.32 -14.34
C LEU A 55 -11.68 0.63 -14.98
N PRO A 56 -12.06 1.60 -15.84
CA PRO A 56 -11.14 2.63 -16.34
C PRO A 56 -10.36 3.41 -15.27
N LEU A 57 -10.90 3.52 -14.05
CA LEU A 57 -10.30 4.24 -12.92
C LEU A 57 -9.53 3.31 -11.96
N GLU A 58 -9.35 2.02 -12.27
CA GLU A 58 -8.68 1.06 -11.37
C GLU A 58 -7.26 1.49 -10.96
N PHE A 59 -6.47 2.00 -11.91
CA PHE A 59 -5.13 2.53 -11.61
C PHE A 59 -5.20 3.76 -10.69
N PHE A 60 -6.16 4.65 -10.93
CA PHE A 60 -6.39 5.84 -10.09
C PHE A 60 -6.79 5.45 -8.66
N TYR A 61 -7.73 4.52 -8.50
CA TYR A 61 -8.10 4.02 -7.18
C TYR A 61 -6.95 3.30 -6.48
N THR A 62 -6.09 2.61 -7.23
CA THR A 62 -4.87 1.99 -6.70
C THR A 62 -3.90 3.05 -6.18
N CYS A 63 -3.65 4.12 -6.95
CA CYS A 63 -2.84 5.26 -6.48
C CYS A 63 -3.42 5.85 -5.19
N TYR A 64 -4.71 6.20 -5.19
CA TYR A 64 -5.38 6.80 -4.03
C TYR A 64 -5.31 5.88 -2.80
N HIS A 65 -5.53 4.58 -2.97
CA HIS A 65 -5.45 3.60 -1.88
C HIS A 65 -4.01 3.51 -1.33
N CYS A 66 -2.98 3.52 -2.19
CA CYS A 66 -1.60 3.55 -1.72
C CYS A 66 -1.26 4.85 -0.97
N ILE A 67 -1.74 6.00 -1.44
CA ILE A 67 -1.52 7.30 -0.76
C ILE A 67 -2.18 7.29 0.62
N CYS A 68 -3.42 6.79 0.72
CA CYS A 68 -4.16 6.74 1.98
C CYS A 68 -3.54 5.78 3.01
N ALA A 69 -2.85 4.73 2.56
CA ALA A 69 -2.12 3.81 3.41
C ALA A 69 -0.71 4.28 3.77
N MET A 70 -0.18 5.27 3.05
CA MET A 70 1.23 5.62 3.14
C MET A 70 1.58 6.23 4.50
N ASP A 71 2.64 5.69 5.10
CA ASP A 71 3.40 6.30 6.17
C ASP A 71 4.90 6.14 5.87
N ALA A 72 5.76 6.62 6.79
CA ALA A 72 7.21 6.53 6.62
C ALA A 72 7.72 5.09 6.43
N LYS A 73 7.13 4.11 7.14
CA LYS A 73 7.58 2.71 7.12
C LYS A 73 7.15 1.99 5.86
N LEU A 74 5.91 2.23 5.40
CA LEU A 74 5.41 1.68 4.15
C LEU A 74 6.16 2.28 2.95
N PHE A 75 6.49 3.57 3.00
CA PHE A 75 7.27 4.20 1.94
C PHE A 75 8.69 3.62 1.87
N GLU A 76 9.32 3.37 3.02
CA GLU A 76 10.62 2.70 3.12
C GLU A 76 10.54 1.27 2.54
N ASP A 77 9.50 0.52 2.91
CA ASP A 77 9.26 -0.83 2.39
C ASP A 77 9.13 -0.85 0.87
N ILE A 78 8.41 0.11 0.30
CA ILE A 78 8.19 0.19 -1.15
C ILE A 78 9.50 0.56 -1.85
N THR A 79 10.21 1.57 -1.36
CA THR A 79 11.44 2.06 -2.00
C THR A 79 12.58 1.03 -1.96
N ASN A 80 12.67 0.20 -0.92
CA ASN A 80 13.69 -0.84 -0.78
C ASN A 80 13.44 -2.11 -1.62
N ARG A 81 12.31 -2.25 -2.30
CA ARG A 81 11.94 -3.46 -3.09
C ARG A 81 12.51 -3.48 -4.51
N GLY A 82 13.35 -2.52 -4.87
CA GLY A 82 14.02 -2.43 -6.17
C GLY A 82 13.43 -1.37 -7.11
N SER A 83 14.03 -1.23 -8.29
CA SER A 83 13.84 -0.07 -9.17
C SER A 83 12.40 0.22 -9.62
N ARG A 84 11.59 -0.82 -9.88
CA ARG A 84 10.18 -0.63 -10.25
C ARG A 84 9.34 -0.09 -9.08
N SER A 85 9.61 -0.59 -7.88
CA SER A 85 8.93 -0.13 -6.66
C SER A 85 9.39 1.27 -6.27
N LEU A 86 10.66 1.60 -6.49
CA LEU A 86 11.17 2.97 -6.37
C LEU A 86 10.46 3.93 -7.34
N ALA A 87 10.34 3.57 -8.62
CA ALA A 87 9.59 4.38 -9.59
C ALA A 87 8.12 4.57 -9.18
N TRP A 88 7.50 3.54 -8.59
CA TRP A 88 6.16 3.64 -8.03
C TRP A 88 6.08 4.58 -6.82
N ALA A 89 7.02 4.48 -5.87
CA ALA A 89 7.11 5.42 -4.76
C ALA A 89 7.30 6.87 -5.24
N SER A 90 8.16 7.11 -6.22
CA SER A 90 8.35 8.43 -6.83
C SER A 90 7.08 8.92 -7.54
N TRP A 91 6.35 8.05 -8.24
CA TRP A 91 5.02 8.39 -8.79
C TRP A 91 4.07 8.82 -7.69
N LEU A 92 3.97 8.04 -6.61
CA LEU A 92 3.10 8.37 -5.48
C LEU A 92 3.46 9.72 -4.86
N ALA A 93 4.74 10.00 -4.64
CA ALA A 93 5.21 11.31 -4.18
C ALA A 93 4.81 12.44 -5.15
N LEU A 94 4.89 12.20 -6.46
CA LEU A 94 4.49 13.14 -7.50
C LEU A 94 2.98 13.39 -7.59
N VAL A 95 2.13 12.46 -7.15
CA VAL A 95 0.68 12.66 -7.20
C VAL A 95 0.06 12.93 -5.83
N THR A 96 0.83 12.77 -4.74
CA THR A 96 0.35 13.00 -3.37
C THR A 96 0.07 14.49 -3.17
N PRO A 97 -1.19 14.89 -2.90
CA PRO A 97 -1.55 16.29 -2.74
C PRO A 97 -1.06 16.90 -1.41
N TYR A 98 -0.61 16.05 -0.47
CA TYR A 98 -0.10 16.43 0.84
C TYR A 98 1.30 15.85 1.01
N PRO A 99 2.33 16.46 0.39
CA PRO A 99 3.69 15.92 0.43
C PRO A 99 4.16 15.76 1.88
N GLU A 100 4.72 14.60 2.22
CA GLU A 100 5.20 14.31 3.58
C GLU A 100 6.74 14.33 3.61
N SER A 101 7.32 14.94 4.65
CA SER A 101 8.77 15.17 4.75
C SER A 101 9.59 13.88 4.72
N TYR A 102 9.05 12.77 5.24
CA TYR A 102 9.72 11.47 5.17
C TYR A 102 9.91 10.99 3.73
N MET A 103 9.04 11.39 2.78
CA MET A 103 9.16 10.98 1.38
C MET A 103 10.41 11.61 0.79
N LEU A 104 10.61 12.91 1.00
CA LEU A 104 11.78 13.64 0.52
C LEU A 104 13.06 13.03 1.09
N GLN A 105 13.12 12.92 2.42
CA GLN A 105 14.30 12.40 3.13
C GLN A 105 14.70 11.00 2.62
N GLN A 106 13.74 10.11 2.40
CA GLN A 106 14.04 8.76 1.92
C GLN A 106 14.49 8.75 0.45
N LEU A 107 13.86 9.54 -0.42
CA LEU A 107 14.26 9.62 -1.83
C LEU A 107 15.67 10.22 -2.00
N GLU A 108 16.01 11.26 -1.22
CA GLU A 108 17.35 11.86 -1.18
C GLU A 108 18.41 10.84 -0.73
N GLN A 109 18.15 10.08 0.34
CA GLN A 109 19.08 9.05 0.80
C GLN A 109 19.31 7.96 -0.25
N ILE A 110 18.30 7.64 -1.06
CA ILE A 110 18.42 6.63 -2.11
C ILE A 110 19.29 7.13 -3.25
N ILE A 111 19.11 8.37 -3.71
CA ILE A 111 19.91 8.94 -4.80
C ILE A 111 21.37 9.16 -4.37
N GLU A 112 21.61 9.55 -3.12
CA GLU A 112 22.96 9.69 -2.55
C GLU A 112 23.70 8.35 -2.47
N LYS A 113 23.01 7.29 -2.04
CA LYS A 113 23.61 5.96 -1.85
C LYS A 113 23.78 5.18 -3.16
N ASN A 114 23.07 5.56 -4.22
CA ASN A 114 23.02 4.79 -5.47
C ASN A 114 23.08 5.72 -6.68
N SER A 115 24.30 5.97 -7.17
CA SER A 115 24.55 6.79 -8.36
C SER A 115 23.77 6.31 -9.60
N ASP A 116 23.47 5.01 -9.70
CA ASP A 116 22.74 4.41 -10.83
C ASP A 116 21.28 4.91 -10.94
N TYR A 117 20.73 5.46 -9.84
CA TYR A 117 19.39 6.06 -9.85
C TYR A 117 19.40 7.56 -10.15
N SER A 118 20.56 8.19 -10.36
CA SER A 118 20.62 9.61 -10.75
C SER A 118 19.93 9.89 -12.08
N ASP A 119 19.90 8.91 -12.99
CA ASP A 119 19.20 8.98 -14.28
C ASP A 119 17.72 8.57 -14.20
N PHE A 120 17.19 8.27 -13.00
CA PHE A 120 15.76 8.00 -12.83
C PHE A 120 14.99 9.31 -12.84
N TYR A 121 14.58 9.73 -14.03
CA TYR A 121 13.83 10.97 -14.23
C TYR A 121 12.64 11.13 -13.28
N ILE A 122 11.84 10.06 -13.05
CA ILE A 122 10.71 10.13 -12.11
C ILE A 122 11.14 10.37 -10.66
N LEU A 123 12.29 9.85 -10.25
CA LEU A 123 12.84 10.06 -8.91
C LEU A 123 13.28 11.51 -8.75
N THR A 124 14.07 12.02 -9.70
CA THR A 124 14.54 13.40 -9.71
C THR A 124 13.37 14.40 -9.74
N MET A 125 12.35 14.14 -10.56
CA MET A 125 11.12 14.95 -10.56
C MET A 125 10.40 14.92 -9.21
N ALA A 126 10.31 13.76 -8.55
CA ALA A 126 9.65 13.63 -7.26
C ALA A 126 10.39 14.45 -6.19
N ILE A 127 11.71 14.34 -6.13
CA ILE A 127 12.55 15.13 -5.22
C ILE A 127 12.33 16.63 -5.47
N ARG A 128 12.50 17.10 -6.71
CA ARG A 128 12.31 18.52 -7.06
C ARG A 128 10.92 19.04 -6.69
N ARG A 129 9.86 18.25 -6.93
CA ARG A 129 8.49 18.62 -6.51
C ARG A 129 8.42 18.79 -4.99
N LEU A 130 8.95 17.83 -4.24
CA LEU A 130 8.90 17.84 -2.78
C LEU A 130 9.75 18.97 -2.17
N GLU A 131 10.81 19.38 -2.85
CA GLU A 131 11.63 20.55 -2.50
C GLU A 131 11.04 21.89 -2.98
N GLU A 132 9.88 21.88 -3.63
CA GLU A 132 9.26 23.05 -4.26
C GLU A 132 10.18 23.75 -5.29
N GLN A 133 11.05 22.99 -5.95
CA GLN A 133 11.93 23.48 -6.99
C GLN A 133 11.25 23.54 -8.36
N THR A 134 11.79 24.39 -9.24
CA THR A 134 11.37 24.48 -10.63
C THR A 134 11.49 23.12 -11.33
N PRO A 135 10.42 22.62 -11.97
CA PRO A 135 10.47 21.34 -12.66
C PRO A 135 11.28 21.45 -13.95
N GLU A 136 11.96 20.37 -14.33
CA GLU A 136 12.69 20.30 -15.61
C GLU A 136 11.75 20.35 -16.82
N CYS A 137 10.51 19.88 -16.66
CA CYS A 137 9.47 19.93 -17.68
C CYS A 137 8.16 20.41 -17.06
N GLN A 138 7.83 21.69 -17.28
CA GLN A 138 6.62 22.31 -16.74
C GLN A 138 5.34 21.56 -17.14
N GLU A 139 5.23 21.17 -18.42
CA GLU A 139 4.08 20.42 -18.92
C GLU A 139 3.85 19.11 -18.14
N THR A 140 4.92 18.37 -17.85
CA THR A 140 4.79 17.11 -17.10
C THR A 140 4.43 17.37 -15.63
N ALA A 141 4.97 18.44 -15.03
CA ALA A 141 4.60 18.86 -13.68
C ALA A 141 3.14 19.29 -13.58
N ASP A 142 2.63 20.05 -14.56
CA ASP A 142 1.23 20.47 -14.63
C ASP A 142 0.30 19.26 -14.75
N MET A 143 0.66 18.27 -15.57
CA MET A 143 -0.08 17.01 -15.68
C MET A 143 -0.14 16.23 -14.36
N PHE A 144 0.95 16.20 -13.58
CA PHE A 144 0.97 15.56 -12.27
C PHE A 144 0.14 16.33 -11.24
N SER A 145 0.21 17.67 -11.27
CA SER A 145 -0.61 18.54 -10.44
C SER A 145 -2.10 18.32 -10.71
N GLU A 146 -2.49 18.28 -11.98
CA GLU A 146 -3.86 17.98 -12.39
C GLU A 146 -4.28 16.58 -11.93
N TYR A 147 -3.46 15.56 -12.14
CA TYR A 147 -3.78 14.21 -11.69
C TYR A 147 -3.98 14.14 -10.16
N GLY A 148 -3.10 14.83 -9.40
CA GLY A 148 -3.22 14.98 -7.95
C GLY A 148 -4.49 15.71 -7.52
N SER A 149 -4.97 16.70 -8.30
CA SER A 149 -6.22 17.42 -8.01
C SER A 149 -7.46 16.52 -8.08
N PHE A 150 -7.44 15.44 -8.87
CA PHE A 150 -8.52 14.46 -8.84
C PHE A 150 -8.49 13.59 -7.57
N ILE A 151 -7.31 13.35 -7.00
CA ILE A 151 -7.14 12.58 -5.76
C ILE A 151 -7.76 13.35 -4.58
N THR A 152 -7.69 14.68 -4.57
CA THR A 152 -8.29 15.51 -3.50
C THR A 152 -9.82 15.51 -3.51
N LEU A 153 -10.47 15.03 -4.57
CA LEU A 153 -11.93 14.85 -4.63
C LEU A 153 -12.40 13.69 -3.74
N LEU A 154 -11.49 12.79 -3.34
CA LEU A 154 -11.78 11.68 -2.46
C LEU A 154 -11.42 12.04 -1.00
N PRO A 155 -12.24 11.68 -0.01
CA PRO A 155 -11.90 11.89 1.39
C PRO A 155 -10.67 11.07 1.76
N ARG A 156 -9.75 11.59 2.59
CA ARG A 156 -8.64 10.75 3.09
C ARG A 156 -9.20 9.69 4.03
N ILE A 157 -8.92 8.42 3.74
CA ILE A 157 -9.29 7.29 4.60
C ILE A 157 -8.04 6.72 5.25
N LYS A 158 -8.16 6.25 6.49
CA LYS A 158 -7.09 5.49 7.14
C LYS A 158 -7.17 4.05 6.66
N ILE A 159 -6.12 3.58 5.99
CA ILE A 159 -6.02 2.18 5.58
C ILE A 159 -5.12 1.46 6.60
N PRO A 160 -5.63 0.45 7.32
CA PRO A 160 -4.84 -0.25 8.32
C PRO A 160 -3.81 -1.15 7.66
N LEU A 161 -2.62 -1.24 8.25
CA LEU A 161 -1.51 -2.07 7.80
C LEU A 161 -1.13 -3.06 8.89
N ARG A 162 -0.82 -4.30 8.52
CA ARG A 162 -0.34 -5.31 9.47
C ARG A 162 1.14 -5.14 9.75
N PRO A 163 1.53 -4.93 11.02
CA PRO A 163 2.94 -4.91 11.38
C PRO A 163 3.61 -6.24 11.02
N SER A 164 4.93 -6.21 10.85
CA SER A 164 5.72 -7.40 10.58
C SER A 164 5.55 -8.46 11.67
N PRO A 165 5.62 -9.74 11.32
CA PRO A 165 5.47 -10.81 12.29
C PRO A 165 6.60 -10.76 13.30
N THR A 166 6.29 -11.09 14.54
CA THR A 166 7.27 -11.12 15.62
C THR A 166 8.23 -12.31 15.49
N GLU A 167 9.38 -12.27 16.16
CA GLU A 167 10.28 -13.44 16.23
C GLU A 167 9.57 -14.67 16.82
N HIS A 168 8.67 -14.44 17.78
CA HIS A 168 7.82 -15.46 18.36
C HIS A 168 6.94 -16.15 17.31
N TYR A 169 6.34 -15.38 16.39
CA TYR A 169 5.58 -15.92 15.27
C TYR A 169 6.45 -16.83 14.38
N PHE A 170 7.66 -16.40 14.02
CA PHE A 170 8.56 -17.21 13.20
C PHE A 170 8.98 -18.52 13.90
N LYS A 171 9.21 -18.48 15.22
CA LYS A 171 9.47 -19.69 16.02
C LYS A 171 8.29 -20.65 15.99
N GLN A 172 7.07 -20.15 16.20
CA GLN A 172 5.86 -20.97 16.12
C GLN A 172 5.67 -21.57 14.72
N ARG A 173 5.86 -20.78 13.66
CA ARG A 173 5.72 -21.23 12.28
C ARG A 173 6.72 -22.34 11.94
N ARG A 174 7.97 -22.21 12.38
CA ARG A 174 9.00 -23.25 12.21
C ARG A 174 8.61 -24.54 12.92
N HIS A 175 8.20 -24.45 14.18
CA HIS A 175 7.76 -25.61 14.95
C HIS A 175 6.55 -26.31 14.32
N ARG A 176 5.58 -25.54 13.80
CA ARG A 176 4.43 -26.08 13.04
C ARG A 176 4.89 -26.82 11.78
N ALA A 177 5.81 -26.25 11.00
CA ALA A 177 6.33 -26.88 9.79
C ALA A 177 7.04 -28.22 10.10
N GLU A 178 7.86 -28.26 11.16
CA GLU A 178 8.52 -29.49 11.65
C GLU A 178 7.48 -30.53 12.07
N THR A 179 6.44 -30.12 12.78
CA THR A 179 5.34 -31.01 13.21
C THR A 179 4.59 -31.60 12.01
N ILE A 180 4.24 -30.77 11.02
CA ILE A 180 3.58 -31.20 9.79
C ILE A 180 4.47 -32.19 9.03
N ALA A 181 5.75 -31.90 8.88
CA ALA A 181 6.70 -32.79 8.21
C ALA A 181 6.81 -34.15 8.92
N ASN A 182 6.81 -34.15 10.25
CA ASN A 182 6.86 -35.38 11.05
C ASN A 182 5.57 -36.21 10.92
N ILE A 183 4.40 -35.56 10.91
CA ILE A 183 3.11 -36.24 10.67
C ILE A 183 3.09 -36.82 9.26
N TYR A 184 3.50 -36.04 8.25
CA TYR A 184 3.55 -36.48 6.87
C TYR A 184 4.44 -37.73 6.72
N LYS A 185 5.64 -37.70 7.31
CA LYS A 185 6.62 -38.80 7.26
C LYS A 185 6.12 -40.08 7.93
N ASN A 186 5.45 -39.98 9.09
CA ASN A 186 5.13 -41.15 9.92
C ASN A 186 3.68 -41.63 9.80
N LYS A 187 2.74 -40.75 9.40
CA LYS A 187 1.29 -41.01 9.40
C LYS A 187 0.63 -40.78 8.03
N GLY A 188 1.42 -40.39 7.03
CA GLY A 188 0.95 -40.18 5.67
C GLY A 188 0.24 -38.86 5.42
N THR A 189 -0.08 -38.62 4.15
CA THR A 189 -0.59 -37.36 3.61
C THR A 189 -1.96 -36.97 4.17
N ASP A 190 -2.91 -37.91 4.25
CA ASP A 190 -4.28 -37.62 4.69
C ASP A 190 -4.31 -37.12 6.13
N THR A 191 -3.52 -37.73 7.01
CA THR A 191 -3.38 -37.30 8.40
C THR A 191 -2.76 -35.90 8.50
N ALA A 192 -1.76 -35.61 7.67
CA ALA A 192 -1.14 -34.28 7.64
C ALA A 192 -2.12 -33.21 7.16
N ILE A 193 -2.93 -33.49 6.13
CA ILE A 193 -3.97 -32.56 5.63
C ILE A 193 -5.02 -32.33 6.70
N ALA A 194 -5.52 -33.38 7.36
CA ALA A 194 -6.51 -33.24 8.44
C ALA A 194 -5.96 -32.39 9.60
N TYR A 195 -4.69 -32.59 9.97
CA TYR A 195 -4.02 -31.77 10.97
C TYR A 195 -3.94 -30.30 10.55
N ILE A 196 -3.48 -30.00 9.32
CA ILE A 196 -3.41 -28.62 8.79
C ILE A 196 -4.79 -27.95 8.85
N LYS A 197 -5.84 -28.64 8.42
CA LYS A 197 -7.22 -28.12 8.44
C LYS A 197 -7.76 -27.85 9.85
N SER A 198 -7.22 -28.53 10.87
CA SER A 198 -7.60 -28.31 12.27
C SER A 198 -6.89 -27.12 12.92
N LEU A 199 -5.82 -26.61 12.31
CA LEU A 199 -5.07 -25.49 12.87
C LEU A 199 -5.85 -24.18 12.71
N PRO A 200 -5.85 -23.30 13.73
CA PRO A 200 -6.43 -21.97 13.60
C PRO A 200 -5.61 -21.14 12.62
N VAL A 201 -6.29 -20.51 11.67
CA VAL A 201 -5.68 -19.53 10.74
C VAL A 201 -5.13 -18.36 11.56
N GLN A 202 -3.84 -18.08 11.40
CA GLN A 202 -3.20 -16.93 12.04
C GLN A 202 -3.40 -15.69 11.17
N GLU A 203 -3.56 -14.52 11.78
CA GLU A 203 -3.76 -13.27 11.02
C GLU A 203 -2.59 -12.95 10.11
N GLU A 204 -1.37 -13.32 10.48
CA GLU A 204 -0.16 -13.10 9.70
C GLU A 204 -0.06 -14.02 8.47
N ASP A 205 -0.83 -15.12 8.43
CA ASP A 205 -0.94 -16.02 7.28
C ASP A 205 -2.13 -15.68 6.36
N MET A 206 -3.05 -14.81 6.79
CA MET A 206 -4.21 -14.40 5.98
C MET A 206 -3.82 -13.51 4.80
N ASP A 207 -4.59 -13.55 3.70
CA ASP A 207 -4.46 -12.53 2.68
C ASP A 207 -4.93 -11.16 3.22
N TYR A 208 -4.40 -10.06 2.69
CA TYR A 208 -4.70 -8.72 3.21
C TYR A 208 -6.19 -8.37 3.14
N LYS A 209 -6.91 -8.84 2.11
CA LYS A 209 -8.35 -8.55 1.96
C LYS A 209 -9.16 -9.33 2.98
N GLU A 210 -8.80 -10.58 3.24
CA GLU A 210 -9.41 -11.39 4.30
C GLU A 210 -9.17 -10.77 5.68
N TRP A 211 -7.92 -10.39 5.97
CA TRP A 211 -7.59 -9.73 7.22
C TRP A 211 -8.36 -8.41 7.41
N LEU A 212 -8.46 -7.58 6.36
CA LEU A 212 -9.19 -6.32 6.42
C LEU A 212 -10.69 -6.53 6.72
N ARG A 213 -11.30 -7.57 6.13
CA ARG A 213 -12.69 -7.94 6.45
C ARG A 213 -12.85 -8.36 7.90
N LEU A 214 -11.89 -9.11 8.43
CA LEU A 214 -11.89 -9.52 9.84
C LEU A 214 -11.81 -8.30 10.77
N GLN A 215 -10.98 -7.31 10.45
CA GLN A 215 -10.90 -6.06 11.23
C GLN A 215 -12.23 -5.28 11.18
N ALA A 216 -12.83 -5.11 10.01
CA ALA A 216 -14.12 -4.43 9.87
C ALA A 216 -15.22 -5.11 10.71
N LEU A 217 -15.29 -6.43 10.71
CA LEU A 217 -16.24 -7.19 11.55
C LEU A 217 -15.99 -6.95 13.04
N ARG A 218 -14.73 -6.92 13.48
CA ARG A 218 -14.37 -6.66 14.88
C ARG A 218 -14.79 -5.27 15.33
N GLU A 219 -14.57 -4.26 14.49
CA GLU A 219 -14.99 -2.88 14.75
C GLU A 219 -16.51 -2.79 14.87
N GLU A 220 -17.28 -3.41 13.97
CA GLU A 220 -18.74 -3.45 14.05
C GLU A 220 -19.24 -4.09 15.36
N HIS A 221 -18.61 -5.19 15.79
CA HIS A 221 -18.95 -5.85 17.06
C HIS A 221 -18.62 -4.97 18.27
N GLN A 222 -17.48 -4.29 18.26
CA GLN A 222 -17.10 -3.36 19.33
C GLN A 222 -18.09 -2.18 19.40
N HIS A 223 -18.48 -1.60 18.27
CA HIS A 223 -19.47 -0.51 18.24
C HIS A 223 -20.85 -0.95 18.76
N LYS A 224 -21.32 -2.14 18.39
CA LYS A 224 -22.59 -2.69 18.88
C LYS A 224 -22.56 -2.91 20.40
N ASN A 225 -21.46 -3.46 20.93
CA ASN A 225 -21.31 -3.70 22.37
C ASN A 225 -21.22 -2.38 23.15
N SER A 226 -20.46 -1.39 22.66
CA SER A 226 -20.36 -0.07 23.28
C SER A 226 -21.69 0.70 23.25
N SER A 227 -22.45 0.61 22.16
CA SER A 227 -23.79 1.22 22.05
C SER A 227 -24.79 0.56 23.01
N PHE A 228 -24.72 -0.76 23.17
CA PHE A 228 -25.56 -1.50 24.11
C PHE A 228 -25.25 -1.13 25.57
N LEU A 229 -23.97 -1.05 25.94
CA LEU A 229 -23.56 -0.64 27.29
C LEU A 229 -23.95 0.82 27.60
N ALA A 230 -23.83 1.73 26.62
CA ALA A 230 -24.28 3.12 26.79
C ALA A 230 -25.80 3.21 27.03
N LYS A 231 -26.61 2.41 26.33
CA LYS A 231 -28.06 2.34 26.55
C LYS A 231 -28.42 1.77 27.93
N LEU A 232 -27.69 0.78 28.41
CA LEU A 232 -27.90 0.22 29.75
C LEU A 232 -27.64 1.24 30.87
N LEU A 233 -26.58 2.04 30.74
CA LEU A 233 -26.23 3.06 31.74
C LEU A 233 -27.24 4.22 31.81
N HIS A 234 -27.93 4.53 30.71
CA HIS A 234 -28.97 5.58 30.67
C HIS A 234 -30.34 5.15 31.21
N HIS A 235 -30.57 3.85 31.45
CA HIS A 235 -31.82 3.34 32.05
C HIS A 235 -31.71 3.08 33.55
N THR A 236 -30.53 3.29 34.15
CA THR A 236 -30.26 3.09 35.59
C THR A 236 -30.11 4.37 36.40
N THR A 237 -30.46 5.53 35.83
CA THR A 237 -30.50 6.86 36.48
C THR A 237 -31.87 7.47 36.35
#